data_AF-A0A9P9J167-F1
#
_entry.id   AF-A0A9P9J167-F1
#
_cell.length_a   1.000
_cell.length_b   1.000
_cell.length_c   1.000
_cell.angle_alpha   90.00
_cell.angle_beta   90.00
_cell.angle_gamma   90.00
#
_symmetry.space_group_name_H-M   'P 1'
#
loop_
_entity.id
_entity.type
_entity.pdbx_description
1 polymer ?
#
loop_
_entity_poly.entity_id
_entity_poly.type
_entity_poly.pdbx_seq_one_letter_code
_entity_poly.pdbx_strand_id
1 'polypeptide(L)'
;MINEDDNNPSWPSFLIDLDLSIEEQRDGTSGAKGKTGTRAFMAIGVLLGEQHSFMHDLESFFWVLFWICIHYNGPGEGKVVPRFDKWNFADTEELAISKTGVISNEGDFLRILAGNFTLYYQPLIPWVNRLRKAVFPNGERWTLLEAGKDLKVLAER
;
A
#
# COMPACT_ATOMS: atom_id res chain seq x y z
N MET A 1 5.22 0.99 -14.80
CA MET A 1 5.65 1.91 -15.88
C MET A 1 4.41 2.32 -16.65
N ILE A 2 4.30 3.59 -17.06
CA ILE A 2 3.22 4.05 -17.94
C ILE A 2 3.69 3.82 -19.38
N ASN A 3 2.83 3.25 -20.22
CA ASN A 3 3.12 3.12 -21.64
C ASN A 3 2.85 4.47 -22.31
N GLU A 4 3.90 5.10 -22.83
CA GLU A 4 3.82 6.39 -23.52
C GLU A 4 3.62 6.23 -25.04
N ASP A 5 3.48 5.00 -25.55
CA ASP A 5 3.23 4.75 -26.97
C ASP A 5 1.73 4.88 -27.29
N ASP A 6 1.36 6.05 -27.84
CA ASP A 6 0.02 6.37 -28.31
C ASP A 6 -0.52 5.41 -29.39
N ASN A 7 0.34 4.61 -30.04
CA ASN A 7 -0.04 3.65 -31.07
C ASN A 7 -0.29 2.23 -30.54
N ASN A 8 0.00 1.96 -29.26
CA ASN A 8 -0.27 0.68 -28.62
C ASN A 8 -1.19 0.85 -27.39
N PRO A 9 -2.50 1.11 -27.62
CA PRO A 9 -3.45 1.33 -26.54
C PRO A 9 -3.76 0.06 -25.73
N SER A 10 -3.23 -1.10 -26.13
CA SER A 10 -3.56 -2.38 -25.53
C SER A 10 -3.03 -2.50 -24.10
N TRP A 11 -1.86 -1.90 -23.80
CA TRP A 11 -1.19 -2.02 -22.51
C TRP A 11 -0.85 -0.63 -21.94
N PRO A 12 -1.82 0.12 -21.38
CA PRO A 12 -1.60 1.50 -20.92
C PRO A 12 -0.67 1.60 -19.70
N SER A 13 -0.61 0.54 -18.88
CA SER A 13 0.39 0.40 -17.81
C SER A 13 0.53 -1.06 -17.41
N PHE A 14 1.69 -1.42 -16.87
CA PHE A 14 1.96 -2.74 -16.33
C PHE A 14 2.85 -2.65 -15.08
N LEU A 15 2.69 -3.63 -14.19
CA LEU A 15 3.57 -3.84 -13.04
C LEU A 15 4.95 -4.26 -13.56
N ILE A 16 5.98 -3.62 -13.02
CA ILE A 16 7.39 -3.85 -13.36
C ILE A 16 8.19 -4.02 -12.08
N ASP A 17 9.48 -4.31 -12.22
CA ASP A 17 10.41 -4.44 -11.09
C ASP A 17 10.06 -5.64 -10.19
N LEU A 18 9.91 -6.79 -10.84
CA LEU A 18 9.77 -8.10 -10.18
C LEU A 18 11.15 -8.76 -9.94
N ASP A 19 12.24 -8.02 -10.10
CA ASP A 19 13.60 -8.56 -9.99
C ASP A 19 13.94 -9.01 -8.56
N LEU A 20 13.22 -8.45 -7.57
CA LEU A 20 13.24 -8.87 -6.17
C LEU A 20 12.02 -9.72 -5.78
N SER A 21 11.14 -10.03 -6.73
CA SER A 21 9.99 -10.89 -6.48
C SER A 21 10.43 -12.28 -6.09
N ILE A 22 9.57 -12.92 -5.32
CA ILE A 22 9.93 -14.11 -4.59
C ILE A 22 8.83 -15.16 -4.71
N GLU A 23 9.18 -16.43 -4.98
CA GLU A 23 8.19 -17.53 -4.98
C GLU A 23 7.49 -17.64 -3.62
N GLU A 24 6.18 -17.93 -3.65
CA GLU A 24 5.30 -17.99 -2.47
C GLU A 24 5.64 -19.18 -1.56
N GLN A 25 5.99 -20.34 -2.12
CA GLN A 25 6.47 -21.49 -1.37
C GLN A 25 7.99 -21.44 -1.21
N ARG A 26 8.48 -21.42 0.02
CA ARG A 26 9.92 -21.33 0.32
C ARG A 26 10.28 -22.19 1.52
N ASP A 27 11.42 -22.86 1.40
CA ASP A 27 12.14 -23.49 2.51
C ASP A 27 13.20 -22.54 3.15
N GLY A 28 13.33 -21.28 2.71
CA GLY A 28 14.36 -20.37 3.25
C GLY A 28 14.32 -18.91 2.76
N THR A 29 15.09 -18.04 3.42
CA THR A 29 15.13 -16.58 3.20
C THR A 29 15.89 -16.19 1.94
N SER A 30 15.40 -15.18 1.20
CA SER A 30 16.22 -14.48 0.21
C SER A 30 17.19 -13.56 0.94
N GLY A 31 18.47 -13.60 0.57
CA GLY A 31 19.56 -12.85 1.21
C GLY A 31 19.51 -11.32 1.05
N ALA A 32 18.35 -10.73 0.78
CA ALA A 32 18.16 -9.28 0.66
C ALA A 32 18.25 -8.63 2.06
N LYS A 33 19.45 -8.21 2.44
CA LYS A 33 19.75 -7.61 3.76
C LYS A 33 19.40 -6.12 3.88
N GLY A 34 18.80 -5.50 2.86
CA GLY A 34 18.48 -4.07 2.83
C GLY A 34 16.97 -3.81 2.75
N LYS A 35 16.46 -2.84 3.52
CA LYS A 35 15.12 -2.26 3.31
C LYS A 35 15.15 -1.47 2.00
N THR A 36 14.90 -2.15 0.88
CA THR A 36 14.85 -1.54 -0.46
C THR A 36 13.40 -1.24 -0.85
N GLY A 37 13.14 -0.03 -1.34
CA GLY A 37 11.81 0.44 -1.76
C GLY A 37 11.60 1.92 -1.44
N THR A 38 10.69 2.59 -2.17
CA THR A 38 10.28 3.96 -1.86
C THR A 38 9.57 3.97 -0.51
N ARG A 39 10.11 4.68 0.49
CA ARG A 39 9.65 4.64 1.90
C ARG A 39 8.15 4.82 2.06
N ALA A 40 7.55 5.77 1.34
CA ALA A 40 6.13 6.05 1.38
C ALA A 40 5.25 4.82 1.04
N PHE A 41 5.77 3.85 0.29
CA PHE A 41 5.03 2.67 -0.15
C PHE A 41 5.34 1.41 0.67
N MET A 42 6.34 1.44 1.55
CA MET A 42 6.66 0.29 2.40
C MET A 42 5.52 -0.02 3.38
N ALA A 43 5.17 -1.29 3.52
CA ALA A 43 4.17 -1.74 4.49
C ALA A 43 4.59 -1.46 5.95
N ILE A 44 3.61 -1.28 6.84
CA ILE A 44 3.83 -0.98 8.27
C ILE A 44 4.68 -2.07 8.92
N GLY A 45 4.37 -3.35 8.67
CA GLY A 45 5.15 -4.48 9.21
C GLY A 45 6.62 -4.43 8.78
N VAL A 46 6.89 -4.17 7.50
CA VAL A 46 8.26 -4.06 6.96
C VAL A 46 9.01 -2.86 7.56
N LEU A 47 8.32 -1.73 7.78
CA LEU A 47 8.91 -0.58 8.48
C LEU A 47 9.34 -0.94 9.90
N LEU A 48 8.53 -1.76 10.59
CA LEU A 48 8.78 -2.30 11.94
C LEU A 48 9.76 -3.48 11.97
N GLY A 49 10.28 -3.92 10.82
CA GLY A 49 11.30 -4.97 10.73
C GLY A 49 10.76 -6.39 10.62
N GLU A 50 9.47 -6.56 10.30
CA GLU A 50 8.90 -7.87 9.98
C GLU A 50 9.47 -8.40 8.67
N GLN A 51 9.50 -9.73 8.56
CA GLN A 51 9.87 -10.39 7.32
C GLN A 51 8.81 -10.13 6.24
N HIS A 52 9.29 -9.85 5.03
CA HIS A 52 8.43 -9.54 3.90
C HIS A 52 7.49 -10.70 3.58
N SER A 53 6.26 -10.40 3.16
CA SER A 53 5.23 -11.39 2.86
C SER A 53 4.31 -10.84 1.76
N PHE A 54 3.54 -11.71 1.13
CA PHE A 54 2.55 -11.30 0.12
C PHE A 54 1.57 -10.24 0.64
N MET A 55 1.18 -10.29 1.92
CA MET A 55 0.29 -9.28 2.52
C MET A 55 0.94 -7.89 2.57
N HIS A 56 2.27 -7.82 2.71
CA HIS A 56 3.02 -6.57 2.64
C HIS A 56 3.04 -5.99 1.21
N ASP A 57 2.99 -6.83 0.18
CA ASP A 57 2.87 -6.37 -1.21
C ASP A 57 1.48 -5.77 -1.47
N LEU A 58 0.41 -6.40 -0.96
CA LEU A 58 -0.95 -5.85 -1.03
C LEU A 58 -1.06 -4.51 -0.27
N GLU A 59 -0.45 -4.43 0.91
CA GLU A 59 -0.38 -3.17 1.65
C GLU A 59 0.39 -2.09 0.86
N SER A 60 1.51 -2.47 0.25
CA SER A 60 2.31 -1.52 -0.56
C SER A 60 1.51 -1.02 -1.76
N PHE A 61 0.76 -1.89 -2.43
CA PHE A 61 -0.17 -1.51 -3.50
C PHE A 61 -1.26 -0.55 -3.02
N PHE A 62 -1.84 -0.79 -1.85
CA PHE A 62 -2.79 0.14 -1.24
C PHE A 62 -2.17 1.54 -1.05
N TRP A 63 -0.94 1.62 -0.55
CA TRP A 63 -0.27 2.91 -0.34
C TRP A 63 0.03 3.63 -1.65
N VAL A 64 0.36 2.91 -2.74
CA VAL A 64 0.52 3.50 -4.07
C VAL A 64 -0.81 4.07 -4.57
N LEU A 65 -1.91 3.34 -4.46
CA LEU A 65 -3.24 3.84 -4.86
C LEU A 65 -3.64 5.06 -4.04
N PHE A 66 -3.47 4.99 -2.72
CA PHE A 66 -3.70 6.11 -1.81
C PHE A 66 -2.90 7.34 -2.27
N TRP A 67 -1.60 7.15 -2.55
CA TRP A 67 -0.69 8.19 -3.01
C TRP A 67 -1.13 8.82 -4.32
N ILE A 68 -1.55 8.04 -5.31
CA ILE A 68 -2.03 8.56 -6.61
C ILE A 68 -3.24 9.48 -6.39
N CYS A 69 -4.20 9.05 -5.58
CA CYS A 69 -5.45 9.79 -5.35
C CYS A 69 -5.26 11.15 -4.68
N ILE A 70 -4.21 11.32 -3.85
CA ILE A 70 -3.85 12.59 -3.22
C ILE A 70 -2.80 13.38 -4.04
N HIS A 71 -1.95 12.62 -4.73
CA HIS A 71 -0.86 12.90 -5.67
C HIS A 71 -1.17 13.73 -6.91
N TYR A 72 -2.31 13.43 -7.53
CA TYR A 72 -2.51 13.72 -8.95
C TYR A 72 -3.91 14.26 -9.19
N ASN A 73 -4.03 15.32 -9.99
CA ASN A 73 -5.31 15.85 -10.45
C ASN A 73 -5.86 15.08 -11.68
N GLY A 74 -5.07 14.15 -12.22
CA GLY A 74 -5.39 13.33 -13.38
C GLY A 74 -4.12 12.71 -13.96
N PRO A 75 -4.22 11.97 -15.09
CA PRO A 75 -3.06 11.46 -15.79
C PRO A 75 -2.06 12.58 -16.12
N GLY A 76 -0.80 12.42 -15.71
CA GLY A 76 0.28 13.39 -15.96
C GLY A 76 0.23 14.68 -15.13
N GLU A 77 -0.84 14.94 -14.37
CA GLU A 77 -0.99 16.19 -13.60
C GLU A 77 -0.68 15.98 -12.12
N GLY A 78 0.61 15.92 -11.79
CA GLY A 78 1.09 15.75 -10.42
C GLY A 78 0.97 17.03 -9.57
N LYS A 79 0.72 16.84 -8.27
CA LYS A 79 0.78 17.87 -7.24
C LYS A 79 1.44 17.32 -5.97
N VAL A 80 1.94 18.21 -5.12
CA VAL A 80 2.53 17.82 -3.83
C VAL A 80 1.56 18.19 -2.71
N VAL A 81 1.16 17.20 -1.92
CA VAL A 81 0.46 17.36 -0.65
C VAL A 81 1.48 17.19 0.48
N PRO A 82 1.97 18.29 1.11
CA PRO A 82 3.11 18.23 2.04
C PRO A 82 2.94 17.26 3.20
N ARG A 83 1.69 17.11 3.68
CA ARG A 83 1.34 16.18 4.77
C ARG A 83 1.76 14.74 4.48
N PHE A 84 1.65 14.30 3.23
CA PHE A 84 1.96 12.93 2.81
C PHE A 84 3.31 12.85 2.11
N ASP A 85 3.75 13.92 1.45
CA ASP A 85 5.08 14.00 0.87
C ASP A 85 6.20 13.74 1.90
N LYS A 86 5.99 14.20 3.15
CA LYS A 86 6.91 13.95 4.26
C LYS A 86 7.20 12.47 4.51
N TRP A 87 6.32 11.55 4.08
CA TRP A 87 6.53 10.10 4.24
C TRP A 87 7.76 9.59 3.48
N ASN A 88 8.22 10.31 2.45
CA ASN A 88 9.47 9.97 1.76
C ASN A 88 10.71 10.19 2.64
N PHE A 89 10.60 11.07 3.65
CA PHE A 89 11.74 11.53 4.44
C PHE A 89 11.66 11.12 5.92
N ALA A 90 10.48 10.78 6.41
CA ALA A 90 10.27 10.30 7.77
C ALA A 90 11.13 9.06 8.08
N ASP A 91 11.56 8.93 9.33
CA ASP A 91 12.17 7.69 9.80
C ASP A 91 11.14 6.55 9.83
N THR A 92 11.63 5.32 9.94
CA THR A 92 10.78 4.13 9.80
C THR A 92 9.73 4.01 10.89
N GLU A 93 10.03 4.44 12.11
CA GLU A 93 9.11 4.33 13.25
C GLU A 93 8.03 5.43 13.16
N GLU A 94 8.42 6.68 12.89
CA GLU A 94 7.46 7.77 12.68
C GLU A 94 6.51 7.45 11.53
N LEU A 95 7.03 6.91 10.43
CA LEU A 95 6.21 6.54 9.28
C LEU A 95 5.21 5.42 9.61
N ALA A 96 5.65 4.39 10.34
CA ALA A 96 4.78 3.29 10.76
C ALA A 96 3.64 3.78 11.67
N ILE A 97 3.94 4.67 12.62
CA ILE A 97 2.94 5.29 13.51
C ILE A 97 1.98 6.15 12.69
N SER A 98 2.50 6.98 11.79
CA SER A 98 1.67 7.85 10.95
C SER A 98 0.72 7.04 10.07
N LYS A 99 1.18 5.94 9.47
CA LYS A 99 0.35 5.06 8.63
C LYS A 99 -0.72 4.36 9.45
N THR A 100 -0.36 3.82 10.61
CA THR A 100 -1.29 3.20 11.56
C THR A 100 -2.41 4.17 11.95
N GLY A 101 -2.05 5.41 12.28
CA GLY A 101 -3.04 6.45 12.61
C GLY A 101 -3.96 6.84 11.46
N VAL A 102 -3.55 6.66 10.20
CA VAL A 102 -4.41 6.91 9.03
C VAL A 102 -5.47 5.80 8.88
N ILE A 103 -5.13 4.54 9.13
CA ILE A 103 -6.00 3.39 8.80
C ILE A 103 -6.87 2.88 9.96
N SER A 104 -6.57 3.28 11.19
CA SER A 104 -7.16 2.69 12.41
C SER A 104 -8.63 3.04 12.62
N ASN A 105 -9.04 4.26 12.29
CA ASN A 105 -10.43 4.70 12.44
C ASN A 105 -11.05 5.01 11.07
N GLU A 106 -12.16 4.35 10.75
CA GLU A 106 -12.84 4.52 9.45
C GLU A 106 -13.35 5.95 9.23
N GLY A 107 -13.90 6.60 10.27
CA GLY A 107 -14.41 7.96 10.17
C GLY A 107 -13.30 8.98 9.88
N ASP A 108 -12.18 8.88 10.61
CA ASP A 108 -11.00 9.69 10.36
C ASP A 108 -10.38 9.41 9.00
N PHE A 109 -10.32 8.14 8.59
CA PHE A 109 -9.85 7.75 7.27
C PHE A 109 -10.69 8.43 6.18
N LEU A 110 -12.02 8.32 6.23
CA LEU A 110 -12.92 8.95 5.25
C LEU A 110 -12.79 10.48 5.25
N ARG A 111 -12.65 11.10 6.43
CA ARG A 111 -12.38 12.55 6.55
C ARG A 111 -11.06 12.94 5.89
N ILE A 112 -10.01 12.12 6.06
CA ILE A 112 -8.72 12.31 5.40
C ILE A 112 -8.89 12.21 3.88
N LEU A 113 -9.57 11.18 3.37
CA LEU A 113 -9.78 11.03 1.93
C LEU A 113 -10.55 12.22 1.35
N ALA A 114 -11.69 12.59 1.95
CA ALA A 114 -12.51 13.70 1.49
C ALA A 114 -11.77 15.04 1.47
N GLY A 115 -10.86 15.27 2.43
CA GLY A 115 -10.08 16.50 2.50
C GLY A 115 -8.83 16.55 1.61
N ASN A 116 -8.36 15.42 1.06
CA ASN A 116 -7.07 15.36 0.36
C ASN A 116 -7.15 14.77 -1.06
N PHE A 117 -8.14 13.93 -1.36
CA PHE A 117 -8.32 13.40 -2.70
C PHE A 117 -8.60 14.54 -3.68
N THR A 118 -7.98 14.45 -4.85
CA THR A 118 -8.25 15.40 -5.92
C THR A 118 -9.65 15.20 -6.49
N LEU A 119 -10.21 16.24 -7.10
CA LEU A 119 -11.57 16.17 -7.69
C LEU A 119 -11.72 14.98 -8.64
N TYR A 120 -10.67 14.69 -9.42
CA TYR A 120 -10.64 13.57 -10.36
C TYR A 120 -10.75 12.20 -9.66
N TYR A 121 -10.13 12.03 -8.49
CA TYR A 121 -10.11 10.75 -7.76
C TYR A 121 -11.14 10.64 -6.64
N GLN A 122 -11.91 11.70 -6.32
CA GLN A 122 -12.99 11.61 -5.32
C GLN A 122 -13.98 10.44 -5.54
N PRO A 123 -14.37 10.08 -6.78
CA PRO A 123 -15.22 8.90 -7.01
C PRO A 123 -14.62 7.58 -6.51
N LEU A 124 -13.30 7.51 -6.29
CA LEU A 124 -12.62 6.31 -5.76
C LEU A 124 -12.71 6.16 -4.24
N ILE A 125 -13.17 7.18 -3.49
CA ILE A 125 -13.23 7.14 -2.03
C ILE A 125 -13.91 5.87 -1.48
N PRO A 126 -15.12 5.47 -1.97
CA PRO A 126 -15.77 4.26 -1.47
C PRO A 126 -14.95 2.99 -1.73
N TRP A 127 -14.28 2.93 -2.88
CA TRP A 127 -13.49 1.78 -3.31
C TRP A 127 -12.18 1.67 -2.55
N VAL A 128 -11.50 2.80 -2.31
CA VAL A 128 -10.29 2.85 -1.49
C VAL A 128 -10.60 2.46 -0.05
N ASN A 129 -11.74 2.89 0.52
CA ASN A 129 -12.15 2.44 1.85
C ASN A 129 -12.52 0.95 1.89
N ARG A 130 -13.14 0.41 0.83
CA ARG A 130 -13.38 -1.03 0.71
C ARG A 130 -12.07 -1.82 0.66
N LEU A 131 -11.09 -1.35 -0.12
CA LEU A 131 -9.76 -1.95 -0.18
C LEU A 131 -9.05 -1.86 1.18
N ARG A 132 -9.14 -0.71 1.87
CA ARG A 132 -8.59 -0.55 3.24
C ARG A 132 -9.12 -1.64 4.17
N LYS A 133 -10.43 -1.89 4.17
CA LYS A 133 -11.03 -2.93 5.03
C LYS A 133 -10.53 -4.34 4.71
N ALA A 134 -10.18 -4.61 3.45
CA ALA A 134 -9.65 -5.90 3.04
C ALA A 134 -8.16 -6.07 3.39
N VAL A 135 -7.36 -5.01 3.22
CA VAL A 135 -5.92 -5.01 3.48
C VAL A 135 -5.60 -4.85 4.97
N PHE A 136 -6.43 -4.10 5.70
CA PHE A 136 -6.28 -3.79 7.12
C PHE A 136 -7.54 -4.26 7.87
N PRO A 137 -7.69 -5.58 8.10
CA PRO A 137 -8.82 -6.08 8.87
C PRO A 137 -8.86 -5.41 10.25
N ASN A 138 -10.05 -5.04 10.71
CA ASN A 138 -10.27 -4.29 11.96
C ASN A 138 -9.56 -2.93 12.07
N GLY A 139 -9.01 -2.38 10.97
CA GLY A 139 -8.20 -1.16 11.04
C GLY A 139 -6.82 -1.42 11.64
N GLU A 140 -6.32 -2.64 11.56
CA GLU A 140 -4.99 -3.01 12.03
C GLU A 140 -4.13 -3.46 10.85
N ARG A 141 -2.82 -3.32 11.00
CA ARG A 141 -1.87 -3.93 10.07
C ARG A 141 -1.99 -5.45 10.14
N TRP A 142 -1.75 -6.12 9.03
CA TRP A 142 -1.72 -7.57 9.02
C TRP A 142 -0.60 -8.10 9.94
N THR A 143 -0.87 -9.18 10.66
CA THR A 143 0.11 -9.86 11.52
C THR A 143 0.04 -11.36 11.33
N LEU A 144 1.15 -12.07 11.60
CA LEU A 144 1.22 -13.53 11.54
C LEU A 144 0.19 -14.25 12.45
N LEU A 145 -0.31 -13.58 13.49
CA LEU A 145 -1.37 -14.11 14.35
C LEU A 145 -2.70 -14.27 13.61
N GLU A 146 -2.97 -13.46 12.58
CA GLU A 146 -4.16 -13.57 11.74
C GLU A 146 -4.02 -14.72 10.74
N ALA A 147 -2.82 -14.96 10.18
CA ALA A 147 -2.54 -16.12 9.33
C ALA A 147 -2.93 -17.44 10.01
N GLY A 148 -2.62 -17.57 11.31
CA GLY A 148 -2.96 -18.75 12.10
C GLY A 148 -4.46 -18.91 12.39
N LYS A 149 -5.27 -17.85 12.27
CA LYS A 149 -6.73 -17.93 12.38
C LYS A 149 -7.35 -18.37 11.06
N ASP A 150 -6.89 -17.84 9.93
CA ASP A 150 -7.37 -18.22 8.60
C ASP A 150 -7.04 -19.68 8.26
N LEU A 151 -5.85 -20.16 8.65
CA LEU A 151 -5.46 -21.57 8.52
C LEU A 151 -6.38 -22.52 9.31
N LYS A 152 -6.89 -22.10 10.48
CA LYS A 152 -7.85 -22.90 11.26
C LYS A 152 -9.23 -22.95 10.59
N VAL A 153 -9.69 -21.83 10.04
CA VAL A 153 -10.97 -21.76 9.32
C VAL A 153 -10.97 -22.62 8.05
N LEU A 154 -9.82 -22.78 7.40
CA LEU A 154 -9.66 -23.66 6.24
C LEU A 154 -9.49 -25.14 6.59
N ALA A 155 -8.98 -25.46 7.79
CA ALA A 155 -8.83 -26.84 8.26
C ALA A 155 -10.15 -27.43 8.81
N GLU A 156 -11.18 -26.61 9.00
CA GLU A 156 -12.51 -27.00 9.50
C GLU A 156 -13.57 -27.10 8.39
N ARG A 157 -13.16 -27.10 7.11
CA ARG A 157 -14.02 -27.35 5.94
C ARG A 157 -13.61 -28.62 5.21
#